data_AF-A0A167I639-F1
#
_entry.id   AF-A0A167I639-F1
#
_cell.length_a   1.000
_cell.length_b   1.000
_cell.length_c   1.000
_cell.angle_alpha   90.00
_cell.angle_beta   90.00
_cell.angle_gamma   90.00
#
_symmetry.space_group_name_H-M   'P 1'
#
loop_
_entity.id
_entity.type
_entity.pdbx_description
1 polymer ?
#
loop_
_entity_poly.entity_id
_entity_poly.type
_entity_poly.pdbx_seq_one_letter_code
_entity_poly.pdbx_strand_id
1 'polypeptide(L)'
;TPPNPSSRRRTRSSSSPASPSLGTPTGAQPKLTVQCAGITKAGLPCSRQVKALSAFAFLAPDEPVERFCHQHARELLEPSGFYTRPRGQQAAAEWVSFAQWIPPYLSHPTQILLRTTMEAPASVSDSPGHIYAYELRAAGRLEPVALKVGRAGNVKNRLGEWGRQCGKEVVLRGLWPPREGTGTLLRGRLRMGDKARCSHRLERLIHLELSDISLYSTHLTPEFAAPFPQPSTPARNAAAAGRPPASPASPATAGKTKPVRRPLTPCGECGKLHREIFTFERARARGGPAVREWEDVVWPVIERWGRFV
;
A
#
# COMPACT_ATOMS: atom_id res chain seq x y z
N THR A 1 3.34 24.65 -87.74
CA THR A 1 1.94 24.30 -87.42
C THR A 1 1.71 24.52 -85.93
N PRO A 2 0.74 25.37 -85.55
CA PRO A 2 0.57 25.97 -84.22
C PRO A 2 -0.39 25.13 -83.31
N PRO A 3 -0.74 25.57 -82.07
CA PRO A 3 -0.81 24.73 -80.87
C PRO A 3 -2.14 23.97 -80.63
N ASN A 4 -2.03 22.96 -79.77
CA ASN A 4 -3.09 22.07 -79.29
C ASN A 4 -3.96 22.73 -78.19
N PRO A 5 -5.30 22.80 -78.31
CA PRO A 5 -6.16 23.45 -77.33
C PRO A 5 -6.64 22.52 -76.20
N SER A 6 -6.21 22.86 -74.98
CA SER A 6 -7.00 22.91 -73.73
C SER A 6 -8.12 21.87 -73.52
N SER A 7 -7.82 20.82 -72.74
CA SER A 7 -8.84 19.99 -72.09
C SER A 7 -9.39 20.68 -70.83
N ARG A 8 -10.71 20.80 -70.77
CA ARG A 8 -11.50 21.49 -69.74
C ARG A 8 -11.39 20.80 -68.38
N ARG A 9 -10.95 21.57 -67.39
CA ARG A 9 -10.96 21.26 -65.96
C ARG A 9 -12.42 21.20 -65.48
N ARG A 10 -12.95 20.00 -65.21
CA ARG A 10 -14.22 19.83 -64.48
C ARG A 10 -13.98 20.08 -62.99
N THR A 11 -14.46 21.20 -62.50
CA THR A 11 -14.61 21.54 -61.09
C THR A 11 -15.63 20.59 -60.46
N ARG A 12 -15.19 19.77 -59.51
CA ARG A 12 -16.08 19.03 -58.61
C ARG A 12 -16.46 19.96 -57.47
N SER A 13 -17.77 20.14 -57.30
CA SER A 13 -18.43 20.86 -56.23
C SER A 13 -17.99 20.38 -54.86
N SER A 14 -17.64 21.35 -54.01
CA SER A 14 -17.39 21.20 -52.58
C SER A 14 -18.71 20.91 -51.86
N SER A 15 -18.99 19.64 -51.56
CA SER A 15 -19.92 19.28 -50.49
C SER A 15 -19.18 19.38 -49.16
N SER A 16 -19.56 20.36 -48.35
CA SER A 16 -19.07 20.51 -46.97
C SER A 16 -19.34 19.23 -46.17
N PRO A 17 -18.37 18.74 -45.37
CA PRO A 17 -18.58 17.60 -44.49
C PRO A 17 -19.58 17.96 -43.39
N ALA A 18 -20.44 16.99 -43.06
CA ALA A 18 -21.43 17.08 -42.01
C ALA A 18 -20.81 17.53 -40.68
N SER A 19 -21.49 18.46 -40.01
CA SER A 19 -21.19 18.85 -38.63
C SER A 19 -21.12 17.61 -37.73
N PRO A 20 -20.17 17.53 -36.78
CA PRO A 20 -20.11 16.42 -35.85
C PRO A 20 -21.35 16.47 -34.95
N SER A 21 -22.27 15.53 -35.16
CA SER A 21 -23.32 15.22 -34.20
C SER A 21 -22.67 14.93 -32.85
N LEU A 22 -23.09 15.66 -31.82
CA LEU A 22 -22.81 15.38 -30.42
C LEU A 22 -23.30 13.96 -30.11
N GLY A 23 -22.41 12.99 -30.28
CA GLY A 23 -22.59 11.64 -29.78
C GLY A 23 -22.45 11.68 -28.27
N THR A 24 -23.55 11.40 -27.59
CA THR A 24 -23.58 11.06 -26.16
C THR A 24 -22.51 10.01 -25.88
N PRO A 25 -21.54 10.25 -24.98
CA PRO A 25 -20.59 9.21 -24.61
C PRO A 25 -21.35 8.15 -23.81
N THR A 26 -21.71 7.05 -24.47
CA THR A 26 -21.94 5.78 -23.81
C THR A 26 -20.67 5.46 -23.04
N GLY A 27 -20.76 5.54 -21.70
CA GLY A 27 -19.64 5.53 -20.78
C GLY A 27 -18.77 4.28 -20.89
N ALA A 28 -17.76 4.33 -21.77
CA ALA A 28 -16.64 3.42 -21.76
C ALA A 28 -15.84 3.70 -20.49
N GLN A 29 -15.89 2.77 -19.53
CA GLN A 29 -15.02 2.79 -18.37
C GLN A 29 -13.56 2.97 -18.84
N PRO A 30 -12.80 3.91 -18.27
CA PRO A 30 -11.40 4.08 -18.65
C PRO A 30 -10.68 2.73 -18.46
N LYS A 31 -9.98 2.26 -19.50
CA LYS A 31 -9.16 1.06 -19.40
C LYS A 31 -8.03 1.35 -18.39
N LEU A 32 -8.26 0.95 -17.14
CA LEU A 32 -7.32 1.04 -16.03
C LEU A 32 -6.16 0.04 -16.24
N THR A 33 -5.36 0.26 -17.27
CA THR A 33 -4.17 -0.53 -17.57
C THR A 33 -2.94 0.38 -17.55
N VAL A 34 -1.87 -0.12 -16.94
CA VAL A 34 -0.56 0.56 -16.90
C VAL A 34 0.50 -0.39 -17.46
N GLN A 35 1.63 0.16 -17.90
CA GLN A 35 2.75 -0.63 -18.38
C GLN A 35 3.44 -1.38 -17.23
N CYS A 36 3.90 -2.59 -17.51
CA CYS A 36 4.73 -3.39 -16.61
C CYS A 36 6.07 -2.67 -16.32
N ALA A 37 6.43 -2.54 -15.05
CA ALA A 37 7.69 -1.98 -14.55
C ALA A 37 8.87 -2.98 -14.62
N GLY A 38 8.63 -4.22 -15.05
CA GLY A 38 9.67 -5.24 -15.19
C GLY A 38 10.65 -4.95 -16.31
N ILE A 39 11.88 -5.45 -16.17
CA ILE A 39 12.92 -5.39 -17.20
C ILE A 39 13.01 -6.74 -17.91
N THR A 40 13.08 -6.73 -19.23
CA THR A 40 13.23 -7.95 -20.04
C THR A 40 14.65 -8.49 -19.94
N LYS A 41 14.86 -9.75 -20.36
CA LYS A 41 16.21 -10.35 -20.43
C LYS A 41 17.19 -9.55 -21.31
N ALA A 42 16.69 -8.73 -22.22
CA ALA A 42 17.49 -7.83 -23.06
C ALA A 42 17.85 -6.49 -22.37
N GLY A 43 17.49 -6.30 -21.09
CA GLY A 43 17.71 -5.05 -20.36
C GLY A 43 16.73 -3.92 -20.69
N LEU A 44 15.73 -4.18 -21.55
CA LEU A 44 14.74 -3.18 -21.96
C LEU A 44 13.48 -3.21 -21.09
N PRO A 45 12.78 -2.08 -20.89
CA PRO A 45 11.50 -2.03 -20.19
C PRO A 45 10.45 -2.95 -20.83
N CYS A 46 9.67 -3.66 -20.01
CA CYS A 46 8.61 -4.53 -20.48
C CYS A 46 7.46 -3.71 -21.09
N SER A 47 7.03 -4.05 -22.30
CA SER A 47 5.93 -3.37 -23.01
C SER A 47 4.53 -3.89 -22.66
N ARG A 48 4.42 -4.95 -21.85
CA ARG A 48 3.12 -5.56 -21.50
C ARG A 48 2.28 -4.61 -20.65
N GLN A 49 0.99 -4.53 -20.98
CA GLN A 49 0.00 -3.78 -20.21
C GLN A 49 -0.63 -4.68 -19.14
N VAL A 50 -0.81 -4.16 -17.94
CA VAL A 50 -1.35 -4.87 -16.78
C VAL A 50 -2.46 -4.05 -16.11
N LYS A 51 -3.42 -4.72 -15.47
CA LYS A 51 -4.50 -4.03 -14.76
C LYS A 51 -3.94 -3.19 -13.62
N ALA A 52 -4.37 -1.93 -13.51
CA ALA A 52 -3.87 -0.98 -12.51
C ALA A 52 -4.35 -1.27 -11.08
N LEU A 53 -5.27 -2.23 -10.91
CA LEU A 53 -5.94 -2.52 -9.64
C LEU A 53 -5.02 -3.31 -8.69
N SER A 54 -4.41 -2.62 -7.72
CA SER A 54 -3.99 -3.22 -6.44
C SER A 54 -4.72 -2.54 -5.30
N ALA A 55 -4.68 -3.15 -4.12
CA ALA A 55 -5.28 -2.56 -2.93
C ALA A 55 -4.74 -1.15 -2.62
N PHE A 56 -3.42 -0.98 -2.71
CA PHE A 56 -2.79 0.31 -2.50
C PHE A 56 -3.19 1.34 -3.57
N ALA A 57 -3.22 1.02 -4.87
CA ALA A 57 -3.67 1.99 -5.88
C ALA A 57 -5.16 2.30 -5.80
N PHE A 58 -5.95 1.41 -5.23
CA PHE A 58 -7.34 1.70 -4.92
C PHE A 58 -7.44 2.78 -3.84
N LEU A 59 -6.60 2.71 -2.79
CA LEU A 59 -6.52 3.75 -1.76
C LEU A 59 -5.77 5.01 -2.19
N ALA A 60 -4.85 4.90 -3.15
CA ALA A 60 -3.93 5.96 -3.58
C ALA A 60 -3.85 6.05 -5.12
N PRO A 61 -4.93 6.49 -5.80
CA PRO A 61 -5.01 6.42 -7.26
C PRO A 61 -4.01 7.31 -7.99
N ASP A 62 -3.62 8.44 -7.42
CA ASP A 62 -2.66 9.36 -8.06
C ASP A 62 -1.20 9.09 -7.66
N GLU A 63 -0.91 8.05 -6.88
CA GLU A 63 0.46 7.62 -6.64
C GLU A 63 0.91 6.66 -7.75
N PRO A 64 2.08 6.88 -8.37
CA PRO A 64 2.63 5.90 -9.30
C PRO A 64 3.00 4.64 -8.52
N VAL A 65 2.23 3.57 -8.70
CA VAL A 65 2.50 2.27 -8.10
C VAL A 65 3.03 1.35 -9.19
N GLU A 66 4.21 0.78 -8.95
CA GLU A 66 4.79 -0.20 -9.87
C GLU A 66 3.86 -1.41 -10.04
N ARG A 67 3.88 -1.97 -11.25
CA ARG A 67 3.07 -3.13 -11.62
C ARG A 67 3.86 -4.09 -12.45
N PHE A 68 3.60 -5.37 -12.27
CA PHE A 68 4.34 -6.42 -12.93
C PHE A 68 3.39 -7.36 -13.66
N CYS A 69 3.74 -7.74 -14.88
CA CYS A 69 3.02 -8.77 -15.60
C CYS A 69 3.22 -10.12 -14.91
N HIS A 70 2.41 -11.13 -15.25
CA HIS A 70 2.48 -12.45 -14.60
C HIS A 70 3.91 -13.06 -14.61
N GLN A 71 4.68 -12.83 -15.67
CA GLN A 71 6.05 -13.32 -15.77
C GLN A 71 6.98 -12.63 -14.77
N HIS A 72 7.04 -11.30 -14.78
CA HIS A 72 7.87 -10.53 -13.85
C HIS A 72 7.41 -10.66 -12.40
N ALA A 73 6.10 -10.80 -12.17
CA ALA A 73 5.56 -11.06 -10.85
C ALA A 73 6.10 -12.38 -10.28
N ARG A 74 6.18 -13.44 -11.10
CA ARG A 74 6.76 -14.72 -10.69
C ARG A 74 8.25 -14.58 -10.37
N GLU A 75 9.00 -13.88 -11.22
CA GLU A 75 10.44 -13.65 -11.02
C GLU A 75 10.72 -12.85 -9.74
N LEU A 76 9.88 -11.87 -9.38
CA LEU A 76 10.02 -11.10 -8.14
C LEU A 76 9.55 -11.87 -6.88
N LEU A 77 8.69 -12.87 -7.05
CA LEU A 77 8.22 -13.72 -5.96
C LEU A 77 9.12 -14.93 -5.70
N GLU A 78 10.00 -15.27 -6.64
CA GLU A 78 10.88 -16.44 -6.57
C GLU A 78 11.97 -16.35 -5.49
N PRO A 79 12.70 -15.22 -5.31
CA PRO A 79 13.66 -15.09 -4.23
C PRO A 79 13.01 -15.23 -2.85
N SER A 80 13.69 -15.90 -1.91
CA SER A 80 13.20 -16.09 -0.53
C SER A 80 13.59 -14.94 0.41
N GLY A 81 14.46 -14.04 -0.05
CA GLY A 81 15.02 -12.96 0.74
C GLY A 81 16.05 -12.15 -0.04
N PHE A 82 16.71 -11.23 0.65
CA PHE A 82 17.77 -10.39 0.10
C PHE A 82 18.81 -10.06 1.17
N TYR A 83 20.01 -9.63 0.75
CA TYR A 83 21.04 -9.13 1.66
C TYR A 83 20.87 -7.63 1.90
N THR A 84 20.94 -7.20 3.15
CA THR A 84 20.94 -5.78 3.51
C THR A 84 22.19 -5.08 2.97
N ARG A 85 22.05 -3.82 2.60
CA ARG A 85 23.20 -2.99 2.23
C ARG A 85 23.99 -2.67 3.49
N PRO A 86 25.32 -2.94 3.54
CA PRO A 86 26.18 -2.54 4.64
C PRO A 86 26.00 -1.08 5.02
N ARG A 87 25.67 -0.79 6.28
CA ARG A 87 25.55 0.58 6.79
C ARG A 87 26.88 0.99 7.45
N GLY A 88 27.81 1.47 6.63
CA GLY A 88 29.14 1.91 7.06
C GLY A 88 30.24 0.87 6.83
N GLN A 89 31.50 1.27 7.06
CA GLN A 89 32.69 0.48 6.71
C GLN A 89 32.85 -0.85 7.46
N GLN A 90 32.14 -1.06 8.58
CA GLN A 90 32.28 -2.24 9.44
C GLN A 90 31.00 -3.09 9.56
N ALA A 91 29.93 -2.74 8.86
CA ALA A 91 28.69 -3.52 8.91
C ALA A 91 28.72 -4.67 7.89
N ALA A 92 28.49 -5.90 8.33
CA ALA A 92 28.28 -7.02 7.42
C ALA A 92 26.89 -6.95 6.79
N ALA A 93 26.77 -7.44 5.55
CA ALA A 93 25.47 -7.66 4.93
C ALA A 93 24.72 -8.78 5.68
N GLU A 94 23.47 -8.52 6.06
CA GLU A 94 22.61 -9.46 6.77
C GLU A 94 21.57 -10.03 5.83
N TRP A 95 21.32 -11.34 5.89
CA TRP A 95 20.26 -11.97 5.09
C TRP A 95 18.89 -11.72 5.73
N VAL A 96 17.97 -11.11 4.97
CA VAL A 96 16.58 -10.87 5.36
C VAL A 96 15.69 -11.82 4.60
N SER A 97 14.98 -12.72 5.31
CA SER A 97 13.99 -13.60 4.69
C SER A 97 12.64 -12.89 4.56
N PHE A 98 12.03 -12.92 3.36
CA PHE A 98 10.70 -12.34 3.15
C PHE A 98 9.62 -13.00 3.99
N ALA A 99 9.72 -14.31 4.24
CA ALA A 99 8.72 -15.06 5.01
C ALA A 99 8.66 -14.63 6.49
N GLN A 100 9.69 -13.94 7.02
CA GLN A 100 9.71 -13.40 8.37
C GLN A 100 8.97 -12.05 8.50
N TRP A 101 8.72 -11.36 7.38
CA TRP A 101 8.21 -9.99 7.38
C TRP A 101 6.92 -9.83 6.57
N ILE A 102 6.76 -10.59 5.49
CA ILE A 102 5.64 -10.51 4.54
C ILE A 102 4.68 -11.69 4.77
N PRO A 103 3.46 -11.43 5.25
CA PRO A 103 2.48 -12.49 5.44
C PRO A 103 2.00 -13.14 4.14
N PRO A 104 1.85 -14.48 4.14
CA PRO A 104 1.42 -15.22 2.95
C PRO A 104 -0.05 -14.97 2.58
N TYR A 105 -0.88 -14.46 3.51
CA TYR A 105 -2.28 -14.12 3.26
C TYR A 105 -2.46 -12.88 2.37
N LEU A 106 -1.39 -12.09 2.15
CA LEU A 106 -1.45 -10.89 1.33
C LEU A 106 -1.52 -11.23 -0.15
N SER A 107 -2.20 -10.40 -0.94
CA SER A 107 -2.24 -10.58 -2.38
C SER A 107 -0.83 -10.49 -3.01
N HIS A 108 -0.58 -11.27 -4.07
CA HIS A 108 0.71 -11.23 -4.80
C HIS A 108 1.14 -9.81 -5.22
N PRO A 109 0.26 -8.94 -5.75
CA PRO A 109 0.65 -7.56 -6.04
C PRO A 109 1.18 -6.81 -4.81
N THR A 110 0.56 -6.99 -3.64
CA THR A 110 1.01 -6.36 -2.39
C THR A 110 2.32 -6.97 -1.89
N GLN A 111 2.48 -8.29 -1.95
CA GLN A 111 3.74 -8.95 -1.59
C GLN A 111 4.91 -8.42 -2.44
N ILE A 112 4.72 -8.28 -3.76
CA ILE A 112 5.75 -7.74 -4.65
C ILE A 112 6.12 -6.30 -4.27
N LEU A 113 5.13 -5.44 -4.02
CA LEU A 113 5.39 -4.05 -3.61
C LEU A 113 6.11 -3.97 -2.26
N LEU A 114 5.81 -4.86 -1.32
CA LEU A 114 6.53 -4.95 -0.06
C LEU A 114 7.99 -5.35 -0.30
N ARG A 115 8.25 -6.39 -1.10
CA ARG A 115 9.62 -6.82 -1.44
C ARG A 115 10.43 -5.70 -2.08
N THR A 116 9.90 -5.02 -3.10
CA THR A 116 10.60 -3.92 -3.77
C THR A 116 10.82 -2.73 -2.83
N THR A 117 9.86 -2.42 -1.96
CA THR A 117 9.99 -1.34 -0.95
C THR A 117 11.02 -1.68 0.13
N MET A 118 11.12 -2.95 0.55
CA MET A 118 12.12 -3.43 1.51
C MET A 118 13.55 -3.29 0.95
N GLU A 119 13.75 -3.65 -0.32
CA GLU A 119 15.05 -3.61 -1.00
C GLU A 119 15.49 -2.21 -1.44
N ALA A 120 14.55 -1.29 -1.62
CA ALA A 120 14.83 0.08 -2.04
C ALA A 120 15.88 0.75 -1.11
N PRO A 121 16.71 1.68 -1.60
CA PRO A 121 17.56 2.50 -0.73
C PRO A 121 16.71 3.47 0.09
N ALA A 122 17.24 3.94 1.23
CA ALA A 122 16.54 4.95 2.02
C ALA A 122 16.47 6.22 1.17
N SER A 123 15.30 6.87 1.14
CA SER A 123 15.18 8.12 0.40
C SER A 123 16.09 9.17 1.04
N VAL A 124 16.71 10.01 0.20
CA VAL A 124 17.46 11.19 0.68
C VAL A 124 16.56 12.18 1.43
N SER A 125 15.26 12.17 1.11
CA SER A 125 14.24 12.98 1.79
C SER A 125 13.63 12.30 3.01
N ASP A 126 14.08 11.09 3.36
CA ASP A 126 13.58 10.38 4.52
C ASP A 126 14.10 11.05 5.80
N SER A 127 13.23 11.15 6.80
CA SER A 127 13.53 11.85 8.05
C SER A 127 13.04 11.07 9.27
N PRO A 128 13.68 11.25 10.44
CA PRO A 128 13.20 10.65 11.66
C PRO A 128 11.82 11.20 12.06
N GLY A 129 10.90 10.32 12.41
CA GLY A 129 9.55 10.69 12.80
C GLY A 129 8.83 9.61 13.59
N HIS A 130 7.60 9.88 13.97
CA HIS A 130 6.71 8.91 14.61
C HIS A 130 5.65 8.45 13.63
N ILE A 131 5.23 7.19 13.75
CA ILE A 131 3.97 6.73 13.20
C ILE A 131 2.91 6.90 14.28
N TYR A 132 1.78 7.50 13.93
CA TYR A 132 0.63 7.64 14.82
C TYR A 132 -0.59 6.99 14.18
N ALA A 133 -1.55 6.62 15.02
CA ALA A 133 -2.85 6.17 14.55
C ALA A 133 -4.01 6.84 15.30
N TYR A 134 -5.01 7.29 14.54
CA TYR A 134 -6.26 7.83 15.06
C TYR A 134 -7.43 6.94 14.71
N GLU A 135 -8.32 6.71 15.66
CA GLU A 135 -9.68 6.29 15.35
C GLU A 135 -10.50 7.53 15.00
N LEU A 136 -11.15 7.50 13.85
CA LEU A 136 -12.14 8.49 13.47
C LEU A 136 -13.48 8.05 14.05
N ARG A 137 -14.01 8.84 14.99
CA ARG A 137 -15.29 8.54 15.62
C ARG A 137 -16.41 8.77 14.62
N ALA A 138 -17.21 7.74 14.42
CA ALA A 138 -18.44 7.80 13.64
C ALA A 138 -19.64 7.73 14.58
N ALA A 139 -20.80 8.23 14.13
CA ALA A 139 -21.97 8.42 15.00
C ALA A 139 -22.62 7.09 15.43
N GLY A 140 -22.37 5.98 14.72
CA GLY A 140 -23.00 4.67 14.97
C GLY A 140 -22.06 3.58 15.51
N ARG A 141 -22.56 2.78 16.48
CA ARG A 141 -21.84 1.60 17.04
C ARG A 141 -21.63 0.45 16.05
N LEU A 142 -22.46 0.37 15.01
CA LEU A 142 -22.41 -0.68 13.98
C LEU A 142 -21.55 -0.28 12.77
N GLU A 143 -21.05 0.94 12.74
CA GLU A 143 -20.24 1.41 11.63
C GLU A 143 -18.86 0.74 11.64
N PRO A 144 -18.29 0.51 10.44
CA PRO A 144 -16.90 0.12 10.32
C PRO A 144 -15.97 1.04 11.13
N VAL A 145 -14.91 0.47 11.67
CA VAL A 145 -13.88 1.25 12.37
C VAL A 145 -12.97 1.88 11.32
N ALA A 146 -12.87 3.21 11.32
CA ALA A 146 -11.96 3.95 10.46
C ALA A 146 -10.72 4.36 11.25
N LEU A 147 -9.56 3.84 10.86
CA LEU A 147 -8.26 4.13 11.48
C LEU A 147 -7.38 4.88 10.49
N LYS A 148 -6.97 6.10 10.87
CA LYS A 148 -5.97 6.87 10.14
C LYS A 148 -4.58 6.54 10.66
N VAL A 149 -3.69 6.05 9.81
CA VAL A 149 -2.29 5.76 10.19
C VAL A 149 -1.36 6.66 9.39
N GLY A 150 -0.57 7.50 10.05
CA GLY A 150 0.34 8.38 9.32
C GLY A 150 1.62 8.70 10.07
N ARG A 151 2.52 9.40 9.39
CA ARG A 151 3.79 9.87 9.97
C ARG A 151 3.76 11.35 10.37
N ALA A 152 4.51 11.72 11.40
CA ALA A 152 4.84 13.11 11.69
C ALA A 152 6.13 13.23 12.52
N GLY A 153 6.90 14.30 12.28
CA GLY A 153 8.02 14.66 13.17
C GLY A 153 7.57 15.21 14.53
N ASN A 154 6.36 15.80 14.58
CA ASN A 154 5.69 16.23 15.81
C ASN A 154 4.19 15.90 15.73
N VAL A 155 3.77 14.84 16.41
CA VAL A 155 2.38 14.33 16.38
C VAL A 155 1.39 15.30 17.02
N LYS A 156 1.81 16.05 18.05
CA LYS A 156 0.93 17.03 18.73
C LYS A 156 0.47 18.14 17.79
N ASN A 157 1.39 18.64 16.95
CA ASN A 157 1.08 19.63 15.94
C ASN A 157 0.16 19.05 14.86
N ARG A 158 0.48 17.83 14.39
CA ARG A 158 -0.31 17.15 13.37
C ARG A 158 -1.75 16.86 13.81
N LEU A 159 -1.95 16.50 15.08
CA LEU A 159 -3.28 16.31 15.67
C LEU A 159 -4.10 17.61 15.67
N GLY A 160 -3.45 18.76 15.86
CA GLY A 160 -4.10 20.06 15.77
C GLY A 160 -4.50 20.47 14.36
N GLU A 161 -3.66 20.16 13.36
CA GLU A 161 -3.96 20.41 11.95
C GLU A 161 -5.16 19.60 11.47
N TRP A 162 -5.20 18.31 11.82
CA TRP A 162 -6.26 17.43 11.35
C TRP A 162 -7.64 17.85 11.87
N GLY A 163 -7.74 18.20 13.15
CA GLY A 163 -8.99 18.70 13.73
C GLY A 163 -9.51 19.96 13.00
N ARG A 164 -8.61 20.81 12.51
CA ARG A 164 -8.99 22.00 11.71
C ARG A 164 -9.36 21.66 10.27
N GLN A 165 -8.68 20.69 9.66
CA GLN A 165 -8.86 20.37 8.23
C GLN A 165 -10.10 19.52 7.98
N CYS A 166 -10.43 18.60 8.88
CA CYS A 166 -11.38 17.53 8.58
C CYS A 166 -12.49 17.36 9.61
N GLY A 167 -12.63 18.26 10.61
CA GLY A 167 -13.80 18.41 11.49
C GLY A 167 -14.20 17.21 12.37
N LYS A 168 -13.62 16.03 12.15
CA LYS A 168 -13.99 14.78 12.81
C LYS A 168 -13.34 14.68 14.18
N GLU A 169 -14.10 14.22 15.16
CA GLU A 169 -13.56 13.79 16.44
C GLU A 169 -12.61 12.61 16.20
N VAL A 170 -11.37 12.76 16.68
CA VAL A 170 -10.31 11.77 16.53
C VAL A 170 -9.79 11.37 17.90
N VAL A 171 -9.60 10.06 18.08
CA VAL A 171 -9.02 9.48 19.30
C VAL A 171 -7.67 8.89 18.96
N LEU A 172 -6.60 9.34 19.63
CA LEU A 172 -5.27 8.75 19.47
C LEU A 172 -5.27 7.34 20.06
N ARG A 173 -5.01 6.35 19.20
CA ARG A 173 -4.95 4.93 19.57
C ARG A 173 -3.53 4.48 19.89
N GLY A 174 -2.51 5.07 19.26
CA GLY A 174 -1.13 4.82 19.64
C GLY A 174 -0.08 5.52 18.79
N LEU A 175 1.18 5.32 19.20
CA LEU A 175 2.38 5.94 18.66
C LEU A 175 3.48 4.89 18.54
N TRP A 176 4.20 4.90 17.42
CA TRP A 176 5.43 4.13 17.20
C TRP A 176 6.61 5.07 16.89
N PRO A 177 7.81 4.85 17.43
CA PRO A 177 8.16 3.85 18.45
C PRO A 177 7.34 4.01 19.75
N PRO A 178 7.05 2.89 20.46
CA PRO A 178 6.34 2.96 21.72
C PRO A 178 7.24 3.64 22.75
N ARG A 179 6.62 4.32 23.72
CA ARG A 179 7.36 4.93 24.81
C ARG A 179 7.54 3.94 25.94
N GLU A 180 8.68 4.00 26.62
CA GLU A 180 8.83 3.34 27.90
C GLU A 180 7.93 4.03 28.96
N GLY A 181 7.12 3.22 29.66
CA GLY A 181 6.21 3.63 30.72
C GLY A 181 4.77 3.99 30.29
N THR A 182 3.89 4.13 31.29
CA THR A 182 2.45 4.46 31.13
C THR A 182 2.24 5.94 30.75
N GLY A 183 2.51 6.27 29.49
CA GLY A 183 2.20 7.58 28.91
C GLY A 183 0.72 7.72 28.55
N THR A 184 0.12 8.86 28.84
CA THR A 184 -1.24 9.20 28.39
C THR A 184 -1.26 9.57 26.91
N LEU A 185 -2.23 9.03 26.16
CA LEU A 185 -2.49 9.38 24.76
C LEU A 185 -3.34 10.66 24.60
N LEU A 186 -3.80 11.25 25.70
CA LEU A 186 -4.51 12.54 25.67
C LEU A 186 -3.59 13.64 25.13
N ARG A 187 -4.06 14.32 24.07
CA ARG A 187 -3.33 15.36 23.33
C ARG A 187 -2.57 16.36 24.21
N GLY A 188 -3.18 16.85 25.28
CA GLY A 188 -2.58 17.86 26.17
C GLY A 188 -1.41 17.36 27.00
N ARG A 189 -1.33 16.03 27.21
CA ARG A 189 -0.31 15.38 28.04
C ARG A 189 0.58 14.41 27.25
N LEU A 190 0.39 14.35 25.92
CA LEU A 190 1.16 13.48 25.05
C LEU A 190 2.64 13.89 25.09
N ARG A 191 3.49 12.94 25.50
CA ARG A 191 4.94 13.07 25.49
C ARG A 191 5.49 12.20 24.35
N MET A 192 6.20 12.81 23.42
CA MET A 192 6.82 12.09 22.32
C MET A 192 8.04 11.33 22.83
N GLY A 193 8.17 10.05 22.43
CA GLY A 193 9.36 9.24 22.68
C GLY A 193 10.37 9.36 21.54
N ASP A 194 11.22 8.34 21.43
CA ASP A 194 12.19 8.23 20.34
C ASP A 194 11.51 8.23 18.97
N LYS A 195 12.27 8.64 17.95
CA LYS A 195 11.80 8.68 16.56
C LYS A 195 12.26 7.44 15.81
N ALA A 196 11.37 6.87 15.01
CA ALA A 196 11.75 5.85 14.05
C ALA A 196 12.70 6.45 13.02
N ARG A 197 13.74 5.70 12.67
CA ARG A 197 14.56 5.98 11.49
C ARG A 197 13.71 5.71 10.25
N CYS A 198 14.03 6.38 9.15
CA CYS A 198 13.38 6.15 7.86
C CYS A 198 11.83 6.10 7.92
N SER A 199 11.21 7.07 8.58
CA SER A 199 9.77 7.06 8.86
C SER A 199 8.90 7.05 7.60
N HIS A 200 9.42 7.53 6.47
CA HIS A 200 8.70 7.50 5.19
C HIS A 200 8.59 6.08 4.65
N ARG A 201 9.70 5.31 4.69
CA ARG A 201 9.68 3.89 4.32
C ARG A 201 8.76 3.10 5.25
N LEU A 202 8.87 3.35 6.54
CA LEU A 202 8.05 2.67 7.55
C LEU A 202 6.55 2.88 7.26
N GLU A 203 6.13 4.13 7.06
CA GLU A 203 4.73 4.44 6.70
C GLU A 203 4.32 3.74 5.40
N ARG A 204 5.18 3.75 4.38
CA ARG A 204 4.89 3.11 3.09
C ARG A 204 4.61 1.61 3.23
N LEU A 205 5.45 0.90 3.98
CA LEU A 205 5.30 -0.54 4.22
C LEU A 205 4.00 -0.85 4.98
N ILE A 206 3.72 -0.07 6.02
CA ILE A 206 2.48 -0.17 6.79
C ILE A 206 1.26 0.05 5.89
N HIS A 207 1.28 1.10 5.07
CA HIS A 207 0.16 1.41 4.16
C HIS A 207 -0.05 0.33 3.11
N LEU A 208 1.01 -0.26 2.55
CA LEU A 208 0.89 -1.38 1.59
C LEU A 208 0.12 -2.55 2.19
N GLU A 209 0.51 -2.99 3.39
CA GLU A 209 -0.14 -4.11 4.07
C GLU A 209 -1.58 -3.77 4.51
N LEU A 210 -1.77 -2.63 5.20
CA LEU A 210 -3.10 -2.24 5.67
C LEU A 210 -4.09 -1.98 4.52
N SER A 211 -3.61 -1.53 3.35
CA SER A 211 -4.48 -1.38 2.18
C SER A 211 -5.08 -2.72 1.76
N ASP A 212 -4.26 -3.76 1.69
CA ASP A 212 -4.68 -5.10 1.29
C ASP A 212 -5.65 -5.69 2.31
N ILE A 213 -5.29 -5.59 3.59
CA ILE A 213 -6.13 -6.08 4.69
C ILE A 213 -7.50 -5.39 4.68
N SER A 214 -7.53 -4.06 4.58
CA SER A 214 -8.78 -3.28 4.57
C SER A 214 -9.64 -3.60 3.33
N LEU A 215 -9.05 -3.66 2.14
CA LEU A 215 -9.80 -3.88 0.90
C LEU A 215 -10.41 -5.28 0.81
N TYR A 216 -9.66 -6.30 1.23
CA TYR A 216 -10.10 -7.69 1.15
C TYR A 216 -10.71 -8.21 2.45
N SER A 217 -10.71 -7.39 3.51
CA SER A 217 -11.14 -7.77 4.87
C SER A 217 -10.46 -9.06 5.35
N THR A 218 -9.17 -9.22 5.05
CA THR A 218 -8.41 -10.44 5.42
C THR A 218 -8.32 -10.61 6.92
N HIS A 219 -8.44 -9.52 7.70
CA HIS A 219 -8.48 -9.56 9.16
C HIS A 219 -9.64 -10.38 9.74
N LEU A 220 -10.63 -10.75 8.92
CA LEU A 220 -11.75 -11.60 9.30
C LEU A 220 -11.56 -13.07 8.92
N THR A 221 -10.44 -13.43 8.27
CA THR A 221 -10.17 -14.81 7.85
C THR A 221 -9.39 -15.57 8.94
N PRO A 222 -9.55 -16.91 9.02
CA PRO A 222 -8.75 -17.72 9.94
C PRO A 222 -7.24 -17.65 9.66
N GLU A 223 -6.85 -17.46 8.39
CA GLU A 223 -5.45 -17.32 7.97
C GLU A 223 -4.76 -16.11 8.61
N PHE A 224 -5.49 -15.02 8.84
CA PHE A 224 -4.96 -13.84 9.52
C PHE A 224 -4.72 -14.07 11.02
N ALA A 225 -5.57 -14.87 11.66
CA ALA A 225 -5.45 -15.23 13.07
C ALA A 225 -4.34 -16.26 13.34
N ALA A 226 -3.82 -16.92 12.29
CA ALA A 226 -2.73 -17.87 12.43
C ALA A 226 -1.45 -17.17 12.93
N PRO A 227 -0.66 -17.78 13.82
CA PRO A 227 0.60 -17.21 14.27
C PRO A 227 1.53 -16.92 13.09
N PHE A 228 1.81 -15.64 12.85
CA PHE A 228 2.83 -15.23 11.90
C PHE A 228 4.20 -15.25 12.58
N PRO A 229 5.26 -15.83 11.95
CA PRO A 229 6.58 -15.88 12.53
C PRO A 229 7.03 -14.49 12.96
N GLN A 230 7.37 -14.34 14.24
CA GLN A 230 8.01 -13.12 14.71
C GLN A 230 9.50 -13.22 14.34
N PRO A 231 10.10 -12.20 13.74
CA PRO A 231 11.55 -12.16 13.58
C PRO A 231 12.17 -12.17 14.98
N SER A 232 12.84 -13.28 15.33
CA SER A 232 13.64 -13.36 16.55
C SER A 232 14.84 -12.42 16.40
N THR A 233 15.23 -11.78 17.50
CA THR A 233 16.51 -11.07 17.57
C THR A 233 17.64 -12.01 17.14
N PRO A 234 18.66 -11.53 16.40
CA PRO A 234 19.70 -12.41 15.90
C PRO A 234 20.45 -13.03 17.07
N ALA A 235 20.22 -14.32 17.30
CA ALA A 235 21.13 -15.13 18.08
C ALA A 235 22.47 -15.11 17.34
N ARG A 236 23.44 -14.40 17.92
CA ARG A 236 24.86 -14.61 17.60
C ARG A 236 25.10 -16.11 17.74
N ASN A 237 25.45 -16.75 16.63
CA ASN A 237 25.76 -18.18 16.48
C ASN A 237 24.58 -19.07 16.04
N ALA A 238 24.34 -19.11 14.73
CA ALA A 238 23.74 -20.27 14.08
C ALA A 238 24.49 -20.58 12.78
N ALA A 239 25.80 -20.82 12.90
CA ALA A 239 26.58 -21.50 11.88
C ALA A 239 26.43 -23.03 12.07
N ALA A 240 25.22 -23.58 11.92
CA ALA A 240 24.96 -25.01 11.79
C ALA A 240 23.45 -25.30 11.67
N ALA A 241 22.88 -25.10 10.48
CA ALA A 241 21.67 -25.79 9.99
C ALA A 241 21.59 -25.46 8.49
N GLY A 242 22.01 -26.36 7.59
CA GLY A 242 21.20 -27.52 7.26
C GLY A 242 20.02 -27.04 6.40
N ARG A 243 20.20 -27.12 5.07
CA ARG A 243 19.23 -27.00 3.95
C ARG A 243 18.00 -26.10 4.20
N PRO A 244 17.78 -25.02 3.42
CA PRO A 244 16.60 -24.19 3.60
C PRO A 244 15.34 -25.08 3.55
N PRO A 245 14.40 -24.95 4.51
CA PRO A 245 13.11 -25.62 4.37
C PRO A 245 12.54 -25.21 3.03
N ALA A 246 12.07 -26.20 2.25
CA ALA A 246 11.42 -25.96 0.99
C ALA A 246 10.42 -24.81 1.17
N SER A 247 10.49 -23.82 0.28
CA SER A 247 9.51 -22.73 0.24
C SER A 247 8.13 -23.35 0.44
N PRO A 248 7.34 -22.92 1.44
CA PRO A 248 5.99 -23.42 1.58
C PRO A 248 5.30 -23.25 0.23
N ALA A 249 4.68 -24.34 -0.25
CA ALA A 249 3.96 -24.34 -1.51
C ALA A 249 3.09 -23.08 -1.57
N SER A 250 3.24 -22.32 -2.67
CA SER A 250 2.58 -21.04 -2.86
C SER A 250 1.11 -21.14 -2.46
N PRO A 251 0.57 -20.25 -1.61
CA PRO A 251 -0.86 -20.08 -1.52
C PRO A 251 -1.30 -19.37 -2.81
N ALA A 252 -1.37 -20.12 -3.90
CA ALA A 252 -1.85 -19.65 -5.20
C ALA A 252 -3.34 -19.24 -5.17
N THR A 253 -3.98 -19.29 -4.01
CA THR A 253 -5.38 -18.96 -3.77
C THR A 253 -5.61 -18.66 -2.29
N ALA A 254 -4.92 -17.67 -1.70
CA ALA A 254 -5.55 -16.95 -0.57
C ALA A 254 -6.93 -16.49 -1.07
N GLY A 255 -7.97 -16.91 -0.37
CA GLY A 255 -9.31 -17.18 -0.90
C GLY A 255 -9.90 -16.12 -1.83
N LYS A 256 -10.80 -16.58 -2.71
CA LYS A 256 -11.64 -15.75 -3.60
C LYS A 256 -12.63 -14.85 -2.82
N THR A 257 -12.22 -14.18 -1.74
CA THR A 257 -13.00 -13.08 -1.18
C THR A 257 -12.98 -11.97 -2.20
N LYS A 258 -14.14 -11.77 -2.86
CA LYS A 258 -14.33 -10.60 -3.72
C LYS A 258 -13.95 -9.36 -2.90
N PRO A 259 -13.15 -8.43 -3.44
CA PRO A 259 -12.81 -7.21 -2.73
C PRO A 259 -14.10 -6.57 -2.21
N VAL A 260 -14.11 -6.18 -0.94
CA VAL A 260 -15.17 -5.33 -0.40
C VAL A 260 -14.93 -3.96 -1.01
N ARG A 261 -15.40 -3.77 -2.25
CA ARG A 261 -15.22 -2.53 -3.00
C ARG A 261 -16.05 -1.45 -2.33
N ARG A 262 -15.48 -0.78 -1.33
CA ARG A 262 -15.97 0.52 -0.87
C ARG A 262 -15.16 1.57 -1.64
N PRO A 263 -15.73 2.25 -2.64
CA PRO A 263 -15.04 3.35 -3.31
C PRO A 263 -14.50 4.31 -2.26
N LEU A 264 -13.24 4.74 -2.36
CA LEU A 264 -12.80 5.86 -1.52
C LEU A 264 -13.60 7.07 -1.95
N THR A 265 -14.42 7.54 -1.03
CA THR A 265 -15.11 8.81 -1.19
C THR A 265 -14.17 9.93 -0.75
N PRO A 266 -14.13 11.05 -1.50
CA PRO A 266 -13.50 12.26 -1.02
C PRO A 266 -14.06 12.63 0.36
N CYS A 267 -13.19 13.14 1.22
CA CYS A 267 -13.60 13.62 2.54
C CYS A 267 -14.65 14.72 2.39
N GLY A 268 -15.80 14.59 3.06
CA GLY A 268 -16.87 15.59 3.01
C GLY A 268 -16.45 16.98 3.51
N GLU A 269 -15.44 17.05 4.38
CA GLU A 269 -14.98 18.29 5.00
C GLU A 269 -13.89 19.00 4.19
N CYS A 270 -12.89 18.25 3.69
CA CYS A 270 -11.74 18.85 2.99
C CYS A 270 -11.67 18.54 1.49
N GLY A 271 -12.57 17.72 0.96
CA GLY A 271 -12.60 17.31 -0.45
C GLY A 271 -11.45 16.41 -0.91
N LYS A 272 -10.51 16.06 -0.03
CA LYS A 272 -9.33 15.23 -0.38
C LYS A 272 -9.61 13.74 -0.20
N LEU A 273 -8.93 12.91 -1.00
CA LEU A 273 -8.84 11.48 -0.76
C LEU A 273 -7.80 11.20 0.33
N HIS A 274 -8.24 10.68 1.46
CA HIS A 274 -7.37 10.31 2.56
C HIS A 274 -6.91 8.86 2.39
N ARG A 275 -5.73 8.72 1.80
CA ARG A 275 -5.11 7.43 1.47
C ARG A 275 -4.64 6.68 2.71
N GLU A 276 -4.43 7.44 3.77
CA GLU A 276 -3.98 6.97 5.06
C GLU A 276 -5.12 6.53 6.01
N ILE A 277 -6.38 6.51 5.54
CA ILE A 277 -7.53 6.03 6.31
C ILE A 277 -7.90 4.63 5.84
N PHE A 278 -7.81 3.68 6.77
CA PHE A 278 -8.16 2.28 6.56
C PHE A 278 -9.48 1.98 7.26
N THR A 279 -10.38 1.30 6.57
CA THR A 279 -11.71 0.97 7.09
C THR A 279 -11.81 -0.53 7.32
N PHE A 280 -12.16 -0.92 8.55
CA PHE A 280 -12.27 -2.31 8.96
C PHE A 280 -13.70 -2.63 9.35
N GLU A 281 -14.25 -3.69 8.77
CA GLU A 281 -15.54 -4.21 9.20
C GLU A 281 -15.41 -4.85 10.58
N ARG A 282 -16.35 -4.53 11.48
CA ARG A 282 -16.38 -5.12 12.82
C ARG A 282 -16.72 -6.59 12.74
N ALA A 283 -15.90 -7.45 13.33
CA ALA A 283 -16.14 -8.89 13.37
C ALA A 283 -17.51 -9.26 14.00
N ARG A 284 -17.96 -8.48 14.98
CA ARG A 284 -19.28 -8.62 15.61
C ARG A 284 -20.44 -8.43 14.63
N ALA A 285 -20.28 -7.63 13.57
CA ALA A 285 -21.29 -7.45 12.53
C ALA A 285 -21.49 -8.71 11.68
N ARG A 286 -20.55 -9.66 11.70
CA ARG A 286 -20.63 -10.96 11.03
C ARG A 286 -20.88 -12.13 11.98
N GLY A 287 -21.24 -11.86 13.24
CA GLY A 287 -21.47 -12.90 14.25
C GLY A 287 -20.20 -13.60 14.77
N GLY A 288 -19.01 -13.09 14.45
CA GLY A 288 -17.73 -13.64 14.92
C GLY A 288 -17.27 -13.08 16.27
N PRO A 289 -16.20 -13.64 16.86
CA PRO A 289 -15.58 -13.09 18.07
C PRO A 289 -15.12 -11.65 17.84
N ALA A 290 -15.13 -10.83 18.89
CA ALA A 290 -14.76 -9.43 18.79
C ALA A 290 -13.25 -9.28 18.48
N VAL A 291 -12.92 -9.08 17.20
CA VAL A 291 -11.60 -8.58 16.79
C VAL A 291 -11.49 -7.13 17.22
N ARG A 292 -10.40 -6.76 17.90
CA ARG A 292 -10.10 -5.38 18.23
C ARG A 292 -9.20 -4.82 17.13
N GLU A 293 -9.76 -4.04 16.22
CA GLU A 293 -9.10 -3.67 14.96
C GLU A 293 -7.79 -2.89 15.19
N TRP A 294 -7.69 -2.14 16.28
CA TRP A 294 -6.44 -1.50 16.66
C TRP A 294 -5.42 -2.51 17.18
N GLU A 295 -5.75 -3.26 18.22
CA GLU A 295 -4.81 -4.11 18.96
C GLU A 295 -4.42 -5.38 18.19
N ASP A 296 -5.35 -5.94 17.42
CA ASP A 296 -5.20 -7.25 16.79
C ASP A 296 -4.85 -7.14 15.29
N VAL A 297 -5.04 -5.96 14.67
CA VAL A 297 -4.79 -5.76 13.22
C VAL A 297 -3.78 -4.65 12.97
N VAL A 298 -4.08 -3.40 13.34
CA VAL A 298 -3.24 -2.27 12.95
C VAL A 298 -1.94 -2.20 13.73
N TRP A 299 -1.98 -2.36 15.06
CA TRP A 299 -0.79 -2.29 15.90
C TRP A 299 0.26 -3.37 15.57
N PRO A 300 -0.10 -4.65 15.38
CA PRO A 300 0.86 -5.68 14.98
C PRO A 300 1.55 -5.39 13.64
N VAL A 301 0.85 -4.76 12.69
CA VAL A 301 1.44 -4.34 11.41
C VAL A 301 2.44 -3.21 11.62
N ILE A 302 2.09 -2.19 12.41
CA ILE A 302 2.98 -1.07 12.75
C ILE A 302 4.23 -1.58 13.46
N GLU A 303 4.07 -2.44 14.46
CA GLU A 303 5.17 -2.98 15.25
C GLU A 303 6.09 -3.86 14.41
N ARG A 304 5.53 -4.73 13.56
CA ARG A 304 6.32 -5.58 12.66
C ARG A 304 7.18 -4.72 11.74
N TRP A 305 6.58 -3.81 10.97
CA TRP A 305 7.38 -2.96 10.07
C TRP A 305 8.31 -2.01 10.84
N GLY A 306 7.92 -1.62 12.04
CA GLY A 306 8.73 -0.80 12.94
C GLY A 306 10.01 -1.47 13.41
N ARG A 307 10.02 -2.81 13.55
CA ARG A 307 11.22 -3.61 13.87
C ARG A 307 12.11 -3.85 12.64
N PHE A 308 11.55 -3.83 11.43
CA PHE A 308 12.30 -4.02 10.20
C PHE A 308 13.18 -2.81 9.85
N VAL A 309 12.69 -1.60 10.07
CA VAL A 309 13.31 -0.33 9.64
C VAL A 309 14.34 0.20 10.65
#